data_AF-D9PG36-F1
#
_entry.id   AF-D9PG36-F1
#
_cell.length_a   1.000
_cell.length_b   1.000
_cell.length_c   1.000
_cell.angle_alpha   90.00
_cell.angle_beta   90.00
_cell.angle_gamma   90.00
#
_symmetry.space_group_name_H-M   'P 1'
#
loop_
_entity.id
_entity.type
_entity.pdbx_description
1 polymer ?
#
loop_
_entity_poly.entity_id
_entity_poly.type
_entity_poly.pdbx_seq_one_letter_code
_entity_poly.pdbx_strand_id
1 'polypeptide(L)' 'MKKASQQHDILIISLASPFLVGLYKDGDLIETYESSEKISDALLELLIPLVEKYDINS' A
#
# COMPACT_ATOMS: atom_id res chain seq x y z
N MET A 1 -20.20 5.97 21.32
CA MET A 1 -19.25 6.65 20.42
C MET A 1 -18.73 5.61 19.44
N LYS A 2 -19.10 5.67 18.15
CA LYS A 2 -18.52 4.78 17.13
C LYS A 2 -17.03 5.16 17.02
N LYS A 3 -16.12 4.23 17.33
CA LYS A 3 -14.72 4.38 16.92
C LYS A 3 -14.76 4.53 15.40
N ALA A 4 -14.34 5.68 14.87
CA ALA A 4 -14.08 5.81 13.45
C ALA A 4 -13.02 4.76 13.13
N SER A 5 -13.38 3.72 12.34
CA SER A 5 -12.40 2.73 11.89
C SER A 5 -11.37 3.49 11.09
N GLN A 6 -10.11 3.41 11.52
CA GLN A 6 -8.99 4.07 10.87
C GLN A 6 -8.66 3.24 9.62
N GLN A 7 -9.36 3.53 8.52
CA GLN A 7 -9.23 2.79 7.27
C GLN A 7 -8.01 3.29 6.49
N HIS A 8 -7.28 2.36 5.90
CA HIS A 8 -6.09 2.65 5.10
C HIS A 8 -6.32 2.20 3.66
N ASP A 9 -5.80 2.97 2.71
CA ASP A 9 -5.89 2.69 1.28
C ASP A 9 -4.49 2.41 0.71
N ILE A 10 -4.39 1.46 -0.22
CA ILE A 10 -3.15 1.15 -0.93
C ILE A 10 -3.27 1.60 -2.39
N LEU A 11 -2.35 2.44 -2.84
CA LEU A 11 -2.23 2.88 -4.24
C LEU A 11 -0.96 2.31 -4.86
N ILE A 12 -1.10 1.55 -5.95
CA ILE A 12 0.03 0.98 -6.70
C ILE A 12 0.16 1.72 -8.04
N ILE A 13 1.33 2.30 -8.28
CA ILE A 13 1.68 2.99 -9.53
C ILE A 13 2.77 2.16 -10.22
N SER A 14 2.38 1.42 -11.26
CA SER A 14 3.30 0.63 -12.08
C SER A 14 3.71 1.41 -13.33
N LEU A 15 4.78 2.20 -13.23
CA LEU A 15 5.51 2.70 -14.40
C LEU A 15 6.60 1.68 -14.73
N ALA A 16 6.99 1.57 -16.01
CA ALA A 16 7.76 0.46 -16.58
C ALA A 16 8.87 -0.17 -15.69
N SER A 17 9.59 0.66 -14.95
CA SER A 17 10.35 0.37 -13.72
C SER A 17 10.97 1.71 -13.27
N PRO A 18 11.02 2.04 -11.98
CA PRO A 18 10.52 1.26 -10.84
C PRO A 18 9.00 1.37 -10.69
N PHE A 19 8.39 0.41 -9.98
CA PHE A 19 7.03 0.56 -9.48
C PHE A 19 7.04 1.22 -8.10
N LEU A 20 5.98 1.98 -7.83
CA LEU A 20 5.79 2.72 -6.59
C LEU A 20 4.52 2.24 -5.89
N VAL A 21 4.56 2.13 -4.56
CA VAL A 21 3.38 1.83 -3.74
C VAL A 21 3.28 2.89 -2.65
N GLY A 22 2.11 3.54 -2.57
CA GLY A 22 1.79 4.50 -1.52
C GLY A 22 0.72 3.94 -0.58
N LEU A 23 0.96 4.05 0.72
CA LEU A 23 -0.05 3.77 1.75
C LEU A 23 -0.65 5.10 2.19
N TYR A 24 -1.97 5.19 2.12
CA TYR A 24 -2.73 6.38 2.49
C TYR A 24 -3.60 6.09 3.70
N LYS A 25 -3.78 7.12 4.53
CA LYS A 25 -4.69 7.10 5.67
C LYS A 25 -5.46 8.39 5.69
N ASP A 26 -6.79 8.30 5.67
CA ASP A 26 -7.67 9.48 5.66
C ASP A 26 -7.33 10.48 4.52
N GLY A 27 -6.82 9.98 3.38
CA GLY A 27 -6.38 10.78 2.23
C GLY A 27 -4.94 11.28 2.27
N ASP A 28 -4.23 11.11 3.40
CA ASP A 28 -2.83 11.52 3.55
C ASP A 28 -1.88 10.35 3.25
N LEU A 29 -0.84 10.61 2.46
CA LEU A 29 0.24 9.64 2.20
C LEU A 29 1.08 9.46 3.48
N ILE A 30 1.09 8.25 4.03
CA ILE A 30 1.81 7.94 5.27
C ILE A 30 3.06 7.10 5.05
N GLU A 31 3.11 6.27 4.00
CA GLU A 31 4.29 5.48 3.64
C GLU A 31 4.43 5.35 2.13
N THR A 32 5.67 5.22 1.65
CA THR A 32 5.99 5.00 0.24
C THR A 32 7.02 3.89 0.11
N TYR A 33 6.83 3.05 -0.89
CA TYR A 33 7.72 1.97 -1.26
C TYR A 33 8.06 2.07 -2.74
N GLU A 34 9.30 1.77 -3.08
CA GLU A 34 9.82 1.76 -4.45
C GLU A 34 10.58 0.46 -4.68
N SER A 35 10.35 -0.17 -5.82
CA SER A 35 11.17 -1.31 -6.25
C SER A 35 11.34 -1.33 -7.76
N SER A 36 12.56 -1.65 -8.20
CA SER A 36 12.92 -1.85 -9.60
C SER A 36 12.73 -3.29 -10.07
N GLU A 37 12.31 -4.19 -9.17
CA GLU A 37 12.05 -5.60 -9.47
C GLU A 37 10.79 -5.76 -10.32
N LYS A 38 10.62 -6.94 -10.90
CA LYS A 38 9.39 -7.27 -11.62
C LYS A 38 8.22 -7.19 -10.64
N ILE A 39 7.23 -6.37 -10.95
CA ILE A 39 6.05 -6.19 -10.12
C ILE A 39 5.31 -7.51 -9.83
N SER A 40 5.34 -8.48 -10.75
CA SER A 40 4.75 -9.81 -10.54
C SER A 40 5.35 -10.55 -9.35
N ASP A 41 6.63 -10.31 -9.07
CA ASP A 41 7.40 -11.05 -8.08
C ASP A 41 7.39 -10.27 -6.75
N ALA A 42 7.60 -8.94 -6.81
CA ALA A 42 7.75 -8.10 -5.62
C ALA A 42 6.43 -7.59 -5.01
N LEU A 43 5.33 -7.54 -5.77
CA LEU A 43 4.09 -6.91 -5.28
C LEU A 43 3.45 -7.70 -4.12
N LEU A 44 3.40 -9.02 -4.21
CA LEU A 44 2.79 -9.85 -3.16
C LEU A 44 3.60 -9.79 -1.87
N GLU A 45 4.93 -9.84 -1.98
CA GLU A 45 5.84 -9.72 -0.84
C GLU A 45 5.66 -8.38 -0.11
N LEU A 46 5.30 -7.33 -0.84
CA LEU A 46 5.02 -6.01 -0.28
C LEU A 46 3.62 -5.89 0.30
N LEU A 47 2.61 -6.48 -0.34
CA LEU A 47 1.20 -6.36 0.09
C LEU A 47 0.88 -7.19 1.33
N ILE A 48 1.42 -8.41 1.46
CA ILE A 48 1.16 -9.31 2.59
C ILE A 48 1.40 -8.61 3.95
N PRO A 49 2.59 -8.04 4.23
CA PRO A 49 2.83 -7.39 5.51
C PRO A 49 1.99 -6.12 5.72
N LEU A 50 1.58 -5.43 4.65
CA LEU A 50 0.72 -4.25 4.76
C LEU A 50 -0.71 -4.63 5.17
N VAL A 51 -1.26 -5.70 4.58
CA VAL A 51 -2.60 -6.19 4.93
C VAL A 51 -2.62 -6.83 6.32
N GLU A 52 -1.52 -7.43 6.77
CA GLU A 52 -1.41 -7.93 8.16
C GLU A 52 -1.30 -6.79 9.19
N LYS A 53 -0.66 -5.68 8.82
CA LYS A 53 -0.36 -4.56 9.71
C LYS A 53 -1.48 -3.51 9.77
N TYR A 54 -2.20 -3.30 8.68
CA TYR A 54 -3.17 -2.23 8.52
C TYR A 54 -4.57 -2.76 8.19
N ASP A 55 -5.60 -2.08 8.70
CA ASP A 55 -7.00 -2.33 8.33
C ASP A 55 -7.27 -1.69 6.97
N ILE A 56 -7.00 -2.46 5.90
CA ILE A 56 -7.08 -2.02 4.52
C ILE A 56 -8.53 -2.03 4.04
N ASN A 57 -8.98 -0.92 3.46
CA ASN A 57 -10.26 -0.87 2.76
C ASN A 57 -10.18 -1.68 1.45
N SER A 58 -11.23 -2.47 1.19
CA SER A 58 -11.36 -3.31 0.00
C SER A 58 -12.55 -2.89 -0.86
#